data_AF-A0A2M7CXI1-F1
#
_entry.id   AF-A0A2M7CXI1-F1
#
_cell.length_a   1.000
_cell.length_b   1.000
_cell.length_c   1.000
_cell.angle_alpha   90.00
_cell.angle_beta   90.00
_cell.angle_gamma   90.00
#
_symmetry.space_group_name_H-M   'P 1'
#
loop_
_entity.id
_entity.type
_entity.pdbx_description
1 polymer ?
#
loop_
_entity_poly.entity_id
_entity_poly.type
_entity_poly.pdbx_seq_one_letter_code
_entity_poly.pdbx_strand_id
1 'polypeptide(L)'
;MSSDKLWQTKLAARIHDPAEKALVLLRDPAGHENGTSHALRRLLGLDELPANIDPDNADVLSTVIFKKGLPLDIYRLVQRADWWAAADRPQCPMQEITVVTKQGNEKTFAVAPWAQVHWTKVPVLIHPLTGDKIDLGKLGGLGDTNFHDIKQRSFDHFSNLLVALGAVGDAPRDLRKILLAYWRFGPELSEADDNGKLGALWKLLPADTRIPDHSLWDHLDLTSAFAGAFADDPKGEVALLAVSIGPVQPFIAAARKMDDLWAGSHLLSRLAWEAMRSVCEQLGPDAILFPRLRGIPQVDLWLRDQMNLPDKLFNDCEWNRGATDANPLFAAALPNRFVAVVPASKAQEIAEMVQREVRAWLQKRGIEVVSRLLKEAGFDVENTATPYDQMKQQLAGFPEVHWAAVPFSLIAPRNKGKQTDLDTSALSAAMAPFFGVEAGQPCGFLNTPAWQTLRKEIDWGDGTRFFAPNPGVLYPAVYDLAERVLAAAKSARSFDQSEQKGWRDSLTGEIEWLTTDRAQLAVPPGSRKDTLWTKVAVAKPSWAKKGEHLGALSAIKRLWPTIFAEEVDKAI
;
A
#
# COMPACT_ATOMS: atom_id res chain seq x y z
N MET A 1 0.01 -12.12 -19.51
CA MET A 1 -0.61 -10.84 -19.92
C MET A 1 0.51 -9.79 -20.00
N SER A 2 0.43 -8.81 -20.90
CA SER A 2 1.46 -7.76 -20.95
C SER A 2 1.36 -6.87 -19.71
N SER A 3 2.49 -6.47 -19.13
CA SER A 3 2.57 -5.53 -18.00
C SER A 3 1.75 -4.25 -18.25
N ASP A 4 1.60 -3.86 -19.51
CA ASP A 4 0.84 -2.69 -19.94
C ASP A 4 -0.63 -2.72 -19.51
N LYS A 5 -1.31 -3.88 -19.56
CA LYS A 5 -2.72 -3.97 -19.20
C LYS A 5 -2.96 -3.72 -17.70
N LEU A 6 -2.04 -4.17 -16.85
CA LEU A 6 -2.07 -3.94 -15.41
C LEU A 6 -2.02 -2.44 -15.13
N TRP A 7 -0.99 -1.75 -15.64
CA TRP A 7 -0.80 -0.31 -15.39
C TRP A 7 -1.90 0.54 -16.02
N GLN A 8 -2.40 0.15 -17.19
CA GLN A 8 -3.55 0.80 -17.82
C GLN A 8 -4.80 0.69 -16.95
N THR A 9 -5.09 -0.50 -16.42
CA THR A 9 -6.27 -0.74 -15.56
C THR A 9 -6.17 0.02 -14.24
N LYS A 10 -5.00 0.00 -13.60
CA LYS A 10 -4.76 0.75 -12.36
C LYS A 10 -4.85 2.26 -12.58
N LEU A 11 -4.28 2.78 -13.66
CA LEU A 11 -4.40 4.21 -13.97
C LEU A 11 -5.86 4.60 -14.22
N ALA A 12 -6.61 3.80 -14.98
CA ALA A 12 -8.04 4.03 -15.19
C ALA A 12 -8.83 4.03 -13.86
N ALA A 13 -8.53 3.09 -12.96
CA ALA A 13 -9.09 3.07 -11.61
C ALA A 13 -8.70 4.29 -10.78
N ARG A 14 -7.46 4.78 -10.90
CA ARG A 14 -6.97 5.95 -10.16
C ARG A 14 -7.66 7.25 -10.55
N ILE A 15 -8.17 7.34 -11.78
CA ILE A 15 -8.83 8.56 -12.30
C ILE A 15 -10.33 8.38 -12.56
N HIS A 16 -10.93 7.29 -12.08
CA HIS A 16 -12.34 7.00 -12.37
C HIS A 16 -13.27 8.03 -11.70
N ASP A 17 -12.94 8.43 -10.47
CA ASP A 17 -13.59 9.50 -9.74
C ASP A 17 -12.67 10.75 -9.73
N PRO A 18 -13.21 11.94 -10.06
CA PRO A 18 -12.43 13.18 -10.03
C PRO A 18 -12.14 13.62 -8.59
N ALA A 19 -10.97 14.18 -8.35
CA ALA A 19 -10.49 14.56 -7.02
C ALA A 19 -11.42 15.55 -6.27
N GLU A 20 -12.14 16.37 -7.03
CA GLU A 20 -13.09 17.36 -6.57
C GLU A 20 -14.54 16.85 -6.43
N LYS A 21 -14.79 15.54 -6.59
CA LYS A 21 -16.13 14.92 -6.64
C LYS A 21 -17.11 15.49 -5.60
N ALA A 22 -16.72 15.52 -4.33
CA ALA A 22 -17.59 15.99 -3.24
C ALA A 22 -18.05 17.46 -3.36
N LEU A 23 -17.29 18.30 -4.07
CA LEU A 23 -17.58 19.73 -4.26
C LEU A 23 -18.39 20.01 -5.53
N VAL A 24 -18.41 19.07 -6.48
CA VAL A 24 -19.08 19.20 -7.79
C VAL A 24 -20.41 18.44 -7.83
N LEU A 25 -20.53 17.37 -7.04
CA LEU A 25 -21.71 16.51 -6.99
C LEU A 25 -23.00 17.31 -6.80
N LEU A 26 -24.01 17.04 -7.63
CA LEU A 26 -25.33 17.70 -7.61
C LEU A 26 -25.31 19.23 -7.86
N ARG A 27 -24.21 19.78 -8.38
CA ARG A 27 -24.06 21.22 -8.75
C ARG A 27 -23.78 21.43 -10.22
N ASP A 28 -23.08 20.50 -10.87
CA ASP A 28 -22.78 20.54 -12.30
C ASP A 28 -23.93 19.92 -13.11
N PRO A 29 -24.62 20.70 -13.98
CA PRO A 29 -25.70 20.19 -14.82
C PRO A 29 -25.29 19.05 -15.77
N ALA A 30 -24.01 19.04 -16.18
CA ALA A 30 -23.39 18.07 -17.07
C ALA A 30 -22.52 17.03 -16.32
N GLY A 31 -22.42 17.14 -15.00
CA GLY A 31 -21.55 16.33 -14.14
C GLY A 31 -22.22 15.07 -13.59
N HIS A 32 -21.40 14.25 -12.93
CA HIS A 32 -21.61 12.83 -12.64
C HIS A 32 -22.90 12.39 -11.93
N GLU A 33 -23.78 13.28 -11.44
CA GLU A 33 -24.97 12.85 -10.68
C GLU A 33 -26.22 13.69 -10.90
N ASN A 34 -26.43 14.26 -12.09
CA ASN A 34 -27.77 14.71 -12.45
C ASN A 34 -28.64 13.54 -12.91
N GLY A 35 -29.16 12.77 -11.94
CA GLY A 35 -30.52 12.20 -11.88
C GLY A 35 -31.12 11.37 -13.02
N THR A 36 -30.45 11.18 -14.16
CA THR A 36 -30.93 10.41 -15.33
C THR A 36 -29.76 10.08 -16.28
N SER A 37 -28.54 9.94 -15.75
CA SER A 37 -27.32 9.91 -16.56
C SER A 37 -27.04 8.54 -17.21
N HIS A 38 -26.31 8.54 -18.33
CA HIS A 38 -25.83 7.33 -18.99
C HIS A 38 -25.05 6.41 -18.04
N ALA A 39 -24.24 6.96 -17.11
CA ALA A 39 -23.53 6.18 -16.10
C ALA A 39 -24.49 5.34 -15.22
N LEU A 40 -25.64 5.92 -14.82
CA LEU A 40 -26.66 5.23 -14.05
C LEU A 40 -27.36 4.13 -14.86
N ARG A 41 -27.66 4.39 -16.14
CA ARG A 41 -28.19 3.38 -17.08
C ARG A 41 -27.21 2.22 -17.29
N ARG A 42 -25.90 2.51 -17.44
CA ARG A 42 -24.82 1.51 -17.50
C ARG A 42 -24.76 0.70 -16.20
N LEU A 43 -24.78 1.37 -15.04
CA LEU A 43 -24.78 0.72 -13.72
C LEU A 43 -26.00 -0.15 -13.47
N LEU A 44 -27.16 0.20 -14.03
CA LEU A 44 -28.40 -0.57 -13.93
C LEU A 44 -28.52 -1.66 -15.01
N GLY A 45 -27.65 -1.63 -16.03
CA GLY A 45 -27.67 -2.57 -17.15
C GLY A 45 -28.81 -2.31 -18.14
N LEU A 46 -29.25 -1.06 -18.24
CA LEU A 46 -30.34 -0.62 -19.12
C LEU A 46 -29.88 -0.36 -20.56
N ASP A 47 -28.57 -0.16 -20.79
CA ASP A 47 -27.97 0.10 -22.11
C ASP A 47 -27.01 -1.04 -22.53
N GLU A 48 -26.96 -1.37 -23.82
CA GLU A 48 -25.87 -2.18 -24.38
C GLU A 48 -24.56 -1.37 -24.39
N LEU A 49 -23.49 -1.94 -23.82
CA LEU A 49 -22.21 -1.25 -23.70
C LEU A 49 -21.36 -1.38 -24.98
N PRO A 50 -20.85 -0.28 -25.56
CA PRO A 50 -19.96 -0.34 -26.71
C PRO A 50 -18.58 -0.93 -26.36
N ALA A 51 -17.81 -1.30 -27.39
CA ALA A 51 -16.49 -1.93 -27.22
C ALA A 51 -15.46 -1.02 -26.52
N ASN A 52 -15.56 0.30 -26.74
CA ASN A 52 -14.83 1.32 -26.02
C ASN A 52 -15.83 2.25 -25.35
N ILE A 53 -15.62 2.51 -24.07
CA ILE A 53 -16.46 3.38 -23.25
C ILE A 53 -15.87 4.78 -23.30
N ASP A 54 -16.62 5.71 -23.88
CA ASP A 54 -16.28 7.13 -23.82
C ASP A 54 -16.40 7.62 -22.36
N PRO A 55 -15.52 8.54 -21.93
CA PRO A 55 -15.63 9.21 -20.65
C PRO A 55 -17.02 9.82 -20.44
N ASP A 56 -17.55 9.69 -19.22
CA ASP A 56 -18.89 10.20 -18.88
C ASP A 56 -19.00 11.74 -18.95
N ASN A 57 -17.86 12.45 -19.06
CA ASN A 57 -17.81 13.89 -19.29
C ASN A 57 -16.60 14.25 -20.18
N ALA A 58 -16.81 15.16 -21.14
CA ALA A 58 -15.80 15.60 -22.11
C ALA A 58 -14.63 16.40 -21.50
N ASP A 59 -14.81 16.95 -20.28
CA ASP A 59 -13.82 17.79 -19.59
C ASP A 59 -12.91 17.00 -18.61
N VAL A 60 -12.90 15.66 -18.69
CA VAL A 60 -12.24 14.81 -17.67
C VAL A 60 -10.84 14.39 -18.12
N LEU A 61 -9.89 14.32 -17.18
CA LEU A 61 -8.51 13.80 -17.34
C LEU A 61 -8.41 12.47 -18.11
N SER A 62 -9.46 11.66 -18.05
CA SER A 62 -9.58 10.40 -18.80
C SER A 62 -9.59 10.60 -20.31
N THR A 63 -10.12 11.71 -20.84
CA THR A 63 -10.05 12.04 -22.29
C THR A 63 -8.62 12.35 -22.73
N VAL A 64 -7.83 13.00 -21.86
CA VAL A 64 -6.43 13.36 -22.11
C VAL A 64 -5.55 12.11 -22.13
N ILE A 65 -5.84 11.12 -21.27
CA ILE A 65 -5.06 9.89 -21.12
C ILE A 65 -5.53 8.78 -22.07
N PHE A 66 -6.85 8.60 -22.23
CA PHE A 66 -7.49 7.56 -23.03
C PHE A 66 -8.25 8.14 -24.22
N LYS A 67 -7.51 8.69 -25.20
CA LYS A 67 -8.08 9.37 -26.39
C LYS A 67 -9.07 8.55 -27.21
N LYS A 68 -9.02 7.22 -27.15
CA LYS A 68 -9.90 6.29 -27.89
C LYS A 68 -11.03 5.70 -27.04
N GLY A 69 -11.25 6.23 -25.84
CA GLY A 69 -12.12 5.64 -24.82
C GLY A 69 -11.43 4.48 -24.09
N LEU A 70 -12.06 4.03 -23.01
CA LEU A 70 -11.58 2.92 -22.18
C LEU A 70 -12.09 1.59 -22.73
N PRO A 71 -11.25 0.58 -22.96
CA PRO A 71 -11.72 -0.74 -23.36
C PRO A 71 -12.74 -1.31 -22.37
N LEU A 72 -13.79 -1.96 -22.88
CA LEU A 72 -14.91 -2.47 -22.07
C LEU A 72 -14.48 -3.43 -20.96
N ASP A 73 -13.47 -4.26 -21.22
CA ASP A 73 -12.93 -5.19 -20.23
C ASP A 73 -12.25 -4.47 -19.07
N ILE A 74 -11.46 -3.42 -19.36
CA ILE A 74 -10.86 -2.56 -18.33
C ILE A 74 -11.95 -1.82 -17.54
N TYR A 75 -12.95 -1.25 -18.24
CA TYR A 75 -14.08 -0.58 -17.59
C TYR A 75 -14.79 -1.50 -16.59
N ARG A 76 -15.07 -2.76 -16.97
CA ARG A 76 -15.71 -3.74 -16.08
C ARG A 76 -14.84 -4.10 -14.86
N LEU A 77 -13.52 -4.15 -15.02
CA LEU A 77 -12.60 -4.38 -13.91
C LEU A 77 -12.60 -3.20 -12.92
N VAL A 78 -12.55 -1.97 -13.45
CA VAL A 78 -12.63 -0.74 -12.64
C VAL A 78 -13.97 -0.66 -11.91
N GLN A 79 -15.08 -0.93 -12.60
CA GLN A 79 -16.42 -0.94 -11.99
C GLN A 79 -16.54 -1.97 -10.87
N ARG A 80 -16.05 -3.20 -11.09
CA ARG A 80 -16.03 -4.21 -10.04
C ARG A 80 -15.18 -3.79 -8.84
N ALA A 81 -14.03 -3.17 -9.09
CA ALA A 81 -13.13 -2.69 -8.04
C ALA A 81 -13.75 -1.55 -7.23
N ASP A 82 -14.44 -0.61 -7.89
CA ASP A 82 -15.16 0.48 -7.23
C ASP A 82 -16.25 -0.07 -6.29
N TRP A 83 -17.03 -1.06 -6.76
CA TRP A 83 -18.01 -1.73 -5.89
C TRP A 83 -17.38 -2.36 -4.65
N TRP A 84 -16.23 -3.00 -4.78
CA TRP A 84 -15.54 -3.66 -3.66
C TRP A 84 -14.85 -2.66 -2.72
N ALA A 85 -14.37 -1.52 -3.25
CA ALA A 85 -13.78 -0.44 -2.46
C ALA A 85 -14.85 0.37 -1.69
N ALA A 86 -16.07 0.47 -2.23
CA ALA A 86 -17.21 1.16 -1.62
C ALA A 86 -18.21 0.19 -0.94
N ALA A 87 -17.74 -0.97 -0.48
CA ALA A 87 -18.62 -2.09 -0.18
C ALA A 87 -19.54 -1.89 1.03
N ASP A 88 -19.09 -1.16 2.04
CA ASP A 88 -19.84 -0.83 3.25
C ASP A 88 -20.83 0.33 3.06
N ARG A 89 -20.85 0.96 1.88
CA ARG A 89 -21.72 2.10 1.61
C ARG A 89 -23.14 1.63 1.30
N PRO A 90 -24.17 2.18 1.96
CA PRO A 90 -25.56 2.03 1.53
C PRO A 90 -25.68 2.42 0.07
N GLN A 91 -26.44 1.64 -0.70
CA GLN A 91 -26.80 2.09 -2.04
C GLN A 91 -27.75 3.28 -1.89
N CYS A 92 -27.69 4.23 -2.83
CA CYS A 92 -28.71 5.27 -2.86
C CYS A 92 -30.08 4.57 -2.95
N PRO A 93 -31.06 4.91 -2.10
CA PRO A 93 -32.44 4.49 -2.30
C PRO A 93 -32.87 4.86 -3.72
N MET A 94 -33.00 3.85 -4.58
CA MET A 94 -33.36 4.05 -5.98
C MET A 94 -34.88 3.90 -6.10
N GLN A 95 -35.54 4.91 -6.66
CA GLN A 95 -36.95 4.87 -6.99
C GLN A 95 -37.13 4.63 -8.49
N GLU A 96 -38.01 3.70 -8.85
CA GLU A 96 -38.46 3.55 -10.23
C GLU A 96 -39.26 4.80 -10.63
N ILE A 97 -38.80 5.47 -11.67
CA ILE A 97 -39.45 6.65 -12.25
C ILE A 97 -39.74 6.40 -13.73
N THR A 98 -40.75 7.09 -14.27
CA THR A 98 -41.05 7.08 -15.70
C THR A 98 -40.55 8.36 -16.33
N VAL A 99 -39.69 8.26 -17.34
CA VAL A 99 -39.17 9.40 -18.10
C VAL A 99 -39.75 9.40 -19.50
N VAL A 100 -40.19 10.56 -19.97
CA VAL A 100 -40.68 10.72 -21.33
C VAL A 100 -39.47 10.89 -22.26
N THR A 101 -39.19 9.89 -23.09
CA THR A 101 -38.14 9.96 -24.11
C THR A 101 -38.74 10.24 -25.49
N LYS A 102 -37.89 10.54 -26.48
CA LYS A 102 -38.30 10.68 -27.89
C LYS A 102 -38.96 9.41 -28.46
N GLN A 103 -38.79 8.25 -27.82
CA GLN A 103 -39.34 6.96 -28.25
C GLN A 103 -40.55 6.52 -27.40
N GLY A 104 -40.99 7.33 -26.43
CA GLY A 104 -42.11 7.03 -25.54
C GLY A 104 -41.72 7.06 -24.05
N ASN A 105 -42.64 6.59 -23.20
CA ASN A 105 -42.41 6.48 -21.76
C ASN A 105 -41.47 5.31 -21.47
N GLU A 106 -40.35 5.59 -20.83
CA GLU A 106 -39.38 4.58 -20.42
C GLU A 106 -39.26 4.56 -18.90
N LYS A 107 -39.29 3.36 -18.31
CA LYS A 107 -39.04 3.18 -16.88
C LYS A 107 -37.53 3.19 -16.65
N THR A 108 -37.07 4.06 -15.76
CA THR A 108 -35.68 4.08 -15.27
C THR A 108 -35.70 4.21 -13.76
N PHE A 109 -34.53 4.22 -13.14
CA PHE A 109 -34.42 4.52 -11.72
C PHE A 109 -33.74 5.87 -11.52
N ALA A 110 -34.10 6.57 -10.45
CA ALA A 110 -33.42 7.75 -9.97
C ALA A 110 -33.18 7.65 -8.46
N VAL A 111 -32.13 8.32 -7.99
CA VAL A 111 -31.91 8.48 -6.55
C VAL A 111 -33.11 9.21 -5.96
N ALA A 112 -33.72 8.62 -4.93
CA ALA A 112 -34.86 9.20 -4.25
C ALA A 112 -34.52 10.63 -3.78
N PRO A 113 -35.35 11.65 -4.05
CA PRO A 113 -35.00 13.04 -3.76
C PRO A 113 -34.61 13.31 -2.30
N TRP A 114 -35.25 12.61 -1.36
CA TRP A 114 -34.97 12.74 0.09
C TRP A 114 -33.62 12.13 0.51
N ALA A 115 -33.02 11.27 -0.33
CA ALA A 115 -31.76 10.61 -0.06
C ALA A 115 -30.55 11.33 -0.69
N GLN A 116 -30.78 12.38 -1.48
CA GLN A 116 -29.72 13.17 -2.10
C GLN A 116 -29.00 14.03 -1.06
N VAL A 117 -27.67 13.89 -0.97
CA VAL A 117 -26.83 14.65 -0.02
C VAL A 117 -26.08 15.75 -0.76
N HIS A 118 -26.58 16.98 -0.64
CA HIS A 118 -25.86 18.18 -1.09
C HIS A 118 -24.79 18.57 -0.05
N TRP A 119 -23.64 17.88 -0.08
CA TRP A 119 -22.60 18.03 0.93
C TRP A 119 -22.13 19.48 1.12
N THR A 120 -22.03 20.26 0.05
CA THR A 120 -21.63 21.68 0.15
C THR A 120 -22.58 22.55 0.97
N LYS A 121 -23.85 22.14 1.16
CA LYS A 121 -24.83 22.81 2.03
C LYS A 121 -24.66 22.45 3.50
N VAL A 122 -24.25 21.22 3.79
CA VAL A 122 -23.99 20.71 5.15
C VAL A 122 -22.66 19.94 5.16
N PRO A 123 -21.52 20.64 5.05
CA PRO A 123 -20.23 20.01 4.81
C PRO A 123 -19.64 19.49 6.11
N VAL A 124 -19.97 18.25 6.44
CA VAL A 124 -19.48 17.56 7.64
C VAL A 124 -18.48 16.49 7.24
N LEU A 125 -17.35 16.44 7.94
CA LEU A 125 -16.42 15.31 7.95
C LEU A 125 -16.62 14.51 9.24
N ILE A 126 -16.50 13.19 9.17
CA ILE A 126 -16.64 12.31 10.32
C ILE A 126 -15.32 11.58 10.55
N HIS A 127 -14.77 11.65 11.75
CA HIS A 127 -13.56 10.89 12.06
C HIS A 127 -13.89 9.39 12.16
N PRO A 128 -13.22 8.49 11.42
CA PRO A 128 -13.62 7.09 11.29
C PRO A 128 -13.55 6.29 12.60
N LEU A 129 -12.64 6.65 13.52
CA LEU A 129 -12.49 5.96 14.81
C LEU A 129 -13.38 6.53 15.94
N THR A 130 -13.39 7.84 16.13
CA THR A 130 -14.11 8.48 17.25
C THR A 130 -15.57 8.79 16.91
N GLY A 131 -15.89 8.89 15.61
CA GLY A 131 -17.19 9.39 15.15
C GLY A 131 -17.35 10.91 15.31
N ASP A 132 -16.28 11.62 15.69
CA ASP A 132 -16.32 13.08 15.87
C ASP A 132 -16.66 13.77 14.55
N LYS A 133 -17.53 14.79 14.65
CA LYS A 133 -18.03 15.54 13.51
C LYS A 133 -17.32 16.88 13.40
N ILE A 134 -16.70 17.14 12.26
CA ILE A 134 -16.13 18.44 11.91
C ILE A 134 -17.09 19.10 10.93
N ASP A 135 -17.82 20.10 11.41
CA ASP A 135 -18.78 20.87 10.62
C ASP A 135 -18.10 22.09 9.99
N LEU A 136 -17.77 22.00 8.70
CA LEU A 136 -17.12 23.08 7.94
C LEU A 136 -18.08 24.26 7.70
N GLY A 137 -19.39 24.08 7.89
CA GLY A 137 -20.38 25.16 7.85
C GLY A 137 -20.10 26.23 8.90
N LYS A 138 -19.54 25.84 10.06
CA LYS A 138 -19.13 26.77 11.13
C LYS A 138 -17.88 27.59 10.78
N LEU A 139 -17.18 27.24 9.70
CA LEU A 139 -15.95 27.89 9.22
C LEU A 139 -16.18 28.69 7.94
N GLY A 140 -17.44 28.98 7.58
CA GLY A 140 -17.80 29.73 6.37
C GLY A 140 -18.52 28.90 5.31
N GLY A 141 -18.56 27.57 5.45
CA GLY A 141 -19.28 26.68 4.53
C GLY A 141 -18.62 26.53 3.16
N LEU A 142 -19.27 25.77 2.27
CA LEU A 142 -18.76 25.45 0.92
C LEU A 142 -19.78 25.73 -0.20
N GLY A 143 -20.96 26.27 0.13
CA GLY A 143 -22.06 26.47 -0.81
C GLY A 143 -21.73 27.45 -1.95
N ASP A 144 -20.97 28.50 -1.64
CA ASP A 144 -20.63 29.58 -2.57
C ASP A 144 -19.32 29.33 -3.35
N THR A 145 -18.67 28.19 -3.14
CA THR A 145 -17.43 27.82 -3.85
C THR A 145 -17.69 27.73 -5.36
N ASN A 146 -16.89 28.37 -6.21
CA ASN A 146 -17.07 28.22 -7.65
C ASN A 146 -16.58 26.85 -8.12
N PHE A 147 -17.50 25.93 -8.42
CA PHE A 147 -17.13 24.57 -8.80
C PHE A 147 -16.40 24.50 -10.16
N HIS A 148 -16.60 25.46 -11.06
CA HIS A 148 -15.83 25.54 -12.30
C HIS A 148 -14.35 25.87 -12.05
N ASP A 149 -14.08 26.77 -11.11
CA ASP A 149 -12.71 27.09 -10.68
C ASP A 149 -12.03 25.87 -10.06
N ILE A 150 -12.75 25.13 -9.21
CA ILE A 150 -12.24 23.89 -8.61
C ILE A 150 -11.92 22.82 -9.67
N LYS A 151 -12.81 22.60 -10.66
CA LYS A 151 -12.57 21.66 -11.77
C LYS A 151 -11.33 22.07 -12.57
N GLN A 152 -11.16 23.36 -12.85
CA GLN A 152 -10.00 23.86 -13.57
C GLN A 152 -8.71 23.65 -12.77
N ARG A 153 -8.68 23.96 -11.47
CA ARG A 153 -7.52 23.72 -10.59
C ARG A 153 -7.13 22.25 -10.53
N SER A 154 -8.13 21.37 -10.40
CA SER A 154 -7.91 19.91 -10.43
C SER A 154 -7.29 19.49 -11.77
N PHE A 155 -7.90 19.91 -12.89
CA PHE A 155 -7.38 19.62 -14.22
C PHE A 155 -5.95 20.13 -14.43
N ASP A 156 -5.67 21.37 -14.03
CA ASP A 156 -4.35 22.00 -14.17
C ASP A 156 -3.31 21.25 -13.33
N HIS A 157 -3.64 20.85 -12.10
CA HIS A 157 -2.75 20.09 -11.23
C HIS A 157 -2.29 18.77 -11.88
N PHE A 158 -3.24 17.94 -12.29
CA PHE A 158 -2.93 16.65 -12.91
C PHE A 158 -2.28 16.82 -14.30
N SER A 159 -2.67 17.83 -15.06
CA SER A 159 -2.02 18.19 -16.33
C SER A 159 -0.57 18.61 -16.12
N ASN A 160 -0.29 19.40 -15.09
CA ASN A 160 1.07 19.81 -14.72
C ASN A 160 1.93 18.61 -14.30
N LEU A 161 1.35 17.63 -13.59
CA LEU A 161 2.04 16.36 -13.30
C LEU A 161 2.38 15.59 -14.60
N LEU A 162 1.47 15.53 -15.58
CA LEU A 162 1.76 14.91 -16.87
C LEU A 162 2.86 15.65 -17.63
N VAL A 163 2.80 16.98 -17.68
CA VAL A 163 3.82 17.83 -18.30
C VAL A 163 5.17 17.62 -17.59
N ALA A 164 5.17 17.48 -16.26
CA ALA A 164 6.37 17.21 -15.49
C ALA A 164 7.04 15.89 -15.90
N LEU A 165 6.25 14.88 -16.28
CA LEU A 165 6.70 13.59 -16.79
C LEU A 165 7.10 13.62 -18.28
N GLY A 166 7.08 14.78 -18.94
CA GLY A 166 7.45 14.92 -20.34
C GLY A 166 6.35 14.53 -21.33
N ALA A 167 5.08 14.44 -20.89
CA ALA A 167 3.96 14.17 -21.78
C ALA A 167 3.64 15.41 -22.63
N VAL A 168 4.33 15.57 -23.77
CA VAL A 168 4.07 16.60 -24.79
C VAL A 168 3.52 15.93 -26.06
N GLY A 169 2.36 16.37 -26.54
CA GLY A 169 1.75 15.86 -27.77
C GLY A 169 1.34 14.38 -27.69
N ASP A 170 1.71 13.59 -28.70
CA ASP A 170 1.37 12.17 -28.89
C ASP A 170 2.50 11.19 -28.49
N ALA A 171 3.49 11.65 -27.72
CA ALA A 171 4.59 10.79 -27.27
C ALA A 171 4.08 9.56 -26.46
N PRO A 172 4.69 8.36 -26.62
CA PRO A 172 4.36 7.19 -25.82
C PRO A 172 4.48 7.50 -24.33
N ARG A 173 3.43 7.17 -23.57
CA ARG A 173 3.34 7.48 -22.14
C ARG A 173 3.64 6.24 -21.31
N ASP A 174 4.58 6.37 -20.39
CA ASP A 174 4.80 5.37 -19.36
C ASP A 174 3.65 5.45 -18.33
N LEU A 175 2.64 4.60 -18.52
CA LEU A 175 1.42 4.58 -17.70
C LEU A 175 1.74 4.29 -16.22
N ARG A 176 2.79 3.50 -15.97
CA ARG A 176 3.25 3.21 -14.61
C ARG A 176 3.78 4.47 -13.95
N LYS A 177 4.64 5.24 -14.61
CA LYS A 177 5.13 6.52 -14.06
C LYS A 177 4.01 7.52 -13.80
N ILE A 178 3.04 7.61 -14.72
CA ILE A 178 1.87 8.48 -14.53
C ILE A 178 1.08 8.04 -13.28
N LEU A 179 0.78 6.75 -13.16
CA LEU A 179 0.11 6.20 -11.98
C LEU A 179 0.87 6.52 -10.70
N LEU A 180 2.20 6.32 -10.68
CA LEU A 180 3.04 6.57 -9.50
C LEU A 180 3.06 8.06 -9.13
N ALA A 181 3.17 8.97 -10.11
CA ALA A 181 3.11 10.40 -9.87
C ALA A 181 1.74 10.84 -9.35
N TYR A 182 0.65 10.33 -9.93
CA TYR A 182 -0.72 10.63 -9.48
C TYR A 182 -1.01 10.05 -8.10
N TRP A 183 -0.46 8.87 -7.79
CA TRP A 183 -0.56 8.26 -6.48
C TRP A 183 0.15 9.10 -5.41
N ARG A 184 1.37 9.58 -5.69
CA ARG A 184 2.19 10.33 -4.73
C ARG A 184 1.78 11.79 -4.57
N PHE A 185 1.50 12.47 -5.69
CA PHE A 185 1.33 13.93 -5.74
C PHE A 185 -0.09 14.38 -6.06
N GLY A 186 -1.02 13.48 -6.39
CA GLY A 186 -2.44 13.82 -6.52
C GLY A 186 -2.99 14.57 -5.29
N PRO A 187 -2.73 14.11 -4.06
CA PRO A 187 -3.12 14.82 -2.84
C PRO A 187 -2.31 16.09 -2.53
N GLU A 188 -1.20 16.36 -3.24
CA GLU A 188 -0.31 17.49 -2.98
C GLU A 188 -0.60 18.64 -3.96
N LEU A 189 -1.80 19.22 -3.83
CA LEU A 189 -2.24 20.33 -4.68
C LEU A 189 -1.39 21.58 -4.43
N SER A 190 -0.77 22.10 -5.49
CA SER A 190 -0.09 23.40 -5.46
C SER A 190 -1.10 24.48 -5.83
N GLU A 191 -1.41 25.36 -4.89
CA GLU A 191 -2.44 26.39 -5.06
C GLU A 191 -1.87 27.79 -4.88
N ALA A 192 -2.38 28.73 -5.69
CA ALA A 192 -2.20 30.15 -5.42
C ALA A 192 -2.84 30.51 -4.07
N ASP A 193 -2.24 31.47 -3.36
CA ASP A 193 -2.77 31.97 -2.10
C ASP A 193 -3.93 32.96 -2.37
N ASP A 194 -5.10 32.40 -2.67
CA ASP A 194 -6.33 33.13 -2.98
C ASP A 194 -7.55 32.56 -2.21
N ASN A 195 -8.71 33.19 -2.41
CA ASN A 195 -9.96 32.78 -1.75
C ASN A 195 -10.50 31.41 -2.23
N GLY A 196 -9.94 30.84 -3.30
CA GLY A 196 -10.32 29.53 -3.84
C GLY A 196 -9.47 28.38 -3.30
N LYS A 197 -8.41 28.68 -2.55
CA LYS A 197 -7.48 27.70 -1.98
C LYS A 197 -8.18 26.70 -1.06
N LEU A 198 -8.08 25.42 -1.38
CA LEU A 198 -8.61 24.31 -0.58
C LEU A 198 -7.65 23.88 0.53
N GLY A 199 -6.35 23.95 0.29
CA GLY A 199 -5.31 23.57 1.23
C GLY A 199 -5.50 22.15 1.76
N ALA A 200 -5.49 22.00 3.09
CA ALA A 200 -5.65 20.69 3.74
C ALA A 200 -6.99 20.01 3.41
N LEU A 201 -8.03 20.76 3.05
CA LEU A 201 -9.33 20.20 2.70
C LEU A 201 -9.23 19.29 1.46
N TRP A 202 -8.37 19.62 0.49
CA TRP A 202 -8.15 18.78 -0.70
C TRP A 202 -7.77 17.33 -0.36
N LYS A 203 -6.96 17.16 0.70
CA LYS A 203 -6.52 15.84 1.18
C LYS A 203 -7.63 15.08 1.91
N LEU A 204 -8.67 15.77 2.34
CA LEU A 204 -9.73 15.27 3.22
C LEU A 204 -11.12 15.26 2.56
N LEU A 205 -11.22 15.66 1.29
CA LEU A 205 -12.50 15.58 0.56
C LEU A 205 -13.01 14.14 0.58
N PRO A 206 -14.26 13.92 1.01
CA PRO A 206 -14.76 12.58 1.21
C PRO A 206 -15.00 11.87 -0.12
N ALA A 207 -14.73 10.57 -0.16
CA ALA A 207 -15.06 9.75 -1.34
C ALA A 207 -16.58 9.65 -1.54
N ASP A 208 -17.31 9.58 -0.42
CA ASP A 208 -18.76 9.52 -0.37
C ASP A 208 -19.28 10.59 0.58
N THR A 209 -20.11 11.47 0.06
CA THR A 209 -20.68 12.58 0.82
C THR A 209 -21.67 12.14 1.89
N ARG A 210 -22.20 10.92 1.80
CA ARG A 210 -23.18 10.35 2.73
C ARG A 210 -22.51 9.71 3.93
N ILE A 211 -21.31 9.16 3.72
CA ILE A 211 -20.45 8.57 4.74
C ILE A 211 -19.05 9.20 4.60
N PRO A 212 -18.87 10.44 5.08
CA PRO A 212 -17.63 11.19 4.89
C PRO A 212 -16.57 10.80 5.93
N ASP A 213 -16.27 9.51 6.04
CA ASP A 213 -15.34 8.92 7.01
C ASP A 213 -13.96 8.55 6.45
N HIS A 214 -13.81 8.56 5.13
CA HIS A 214 -12.55 8.39 4.44
C HIS A 214 -12.42 9.34 3.25
N SER A 215 -11.18 9.65 2.90
CA SER A 215 -10.88 10.55 1.79
C SER A 215 -11.11 9.85 0.46
N LEU A 216 -11.36 10.65 -0.58
CA LEU A 216 -11.37 10.16 -1.95
C LEU A 216 -10.05 9.47 -2.33
N TRP A 217 -8.91 9.95 -1.82
CA TRP A 217 -7.60 9.36 -2.09
C TRP A 217 -7.50 7.91 -1.59
N ASP A 218 -8.11 7.61 -0.44
CA ASP A 218 -8.17 6.26 0.11
C ASP A 218 -9.06 5.35 -0.74
N HIS A 219 -10.20 5.86 -1.20
CA HIS A 219 -11.08 5.14 -2.13
C HIS A 219 -10.37 4.81 -3.45
N LEU A 220 -9.65 5.79 -4.02
CA LEU A 220 -8.88 5.62 -5.25
C LEU A 220 -7.71 4.64 -5.10
N ASP A 221 -7.04 4.63 -3.94
CA ASP A 221 -5.99 3.65 -3.62
C ASP A 221 -6.56 2.23 -3.60
N LEU A 222 -7.66 2.01 -2.89
CA LEU A 222 -8.33 0.71 -2.80
C LEU A 222 -8.86 0.23 -4.16
N THR A 223 -9.52 1.12 -4.91
CA THR A 223 -10.07 0.81 -6.24
C THR A 223 -8.95 0.41 -7.20
N SER A 224 -7.83 1.14 -7.21
CA SER A 224 -6.66 0.82 -8.04
C SER A 224 -5.95 -0.47 -7.58
N ALA A 225 -5.89 -0.76 -6.29
CA ALA A 225 -5.36 -2.02 -5.76
C ALA A 225 -6.17 -3.22 -6.25
N PHE A 226 -7.49 -3.20 -6.07
CA PHE A 226 -8.39 -4.28 -6.51
C PHE A 226 -8.40 -4.42 -8.04
N ALA A 227 -8.52 -3.31 -8.78
CA ALA A 227 -8.56 -3.34 -10.24
C ALA A 227 -7.28 -3.95 -10.83
N GLY A 228 -6.12 -3.58 -10.27
CA GLY A 228 -4.84 -4.17 -10.67
C GLY A 228 -4.76 -5.67 -10.36
N ALA A 229 -5.17 -6.09 -9.16
CA ALA A 229 -5.15 -7.49 -8.78
C ALA A 229 -6.11 -8.34 -9.62
N PHE A 230 -7.31 -7.83 -9.96
CA PHE A 230 -8.22 -8.49 -10.89
C PHE A 230 -7.65 -8.60 -12.31
N ALA A 231 -6.96 -7.55 -12.79
CA ALA A 231 -6.41 -7.51 -14.14
C ALA A 231 -5.27 -8.50 -14.36
N ASP A 232 -4.49 -8.78 -13.30
CA ASP A 232 -3.30 -9.62 -13.33
C ASP A 232 -3.54 -11.06 -12.81
N ASP A 233 -4.78 -11.37 -12.40
CA ASP A 233 -5.21 -12.72 -12.07
C ASP A 233 -5.99 -13.35 -13.25
N PRO A 234 -5.67 -14.58 -13.71
CA PRO A 234 -6.36 -15.23 -14.83
C PRO A 234 -7.86 -15.46 -14.62
N LYS A 235 -8.31 -15.53 -13.37
CA LYS A 235 -9.73 -15.71 -13.00
C LYS A 235 -10.35 -14.41 -12.48
N GLY A 236 -9.59 -13.32 -12.41
CA GLY A 236 -10.03 -12.08 -11.78
C GLY A 236 -10.28 -12.26 -10.29
N GLU A 237 -9.47 -13.08 -9.61
CA GLU A 237 -9.54 -13.33 -8.17
C GLU A 237 -8.44 -12.57 -7.42
N VAL A 238 -8.73 -12.21 -6.17
CA VAL A 238 -7.82 -11.44 -5.30
C VAL A 238 -7.63 -12.13 -3.96
N ALA A 239 -6.49 -11.91 -3.34
CA ALA A 239 -6.19 -12.37 -2.00
C ALA A 239 -5.63 -11.24 -1.14
N LEU A 240 -5.88 -11.30 0.17
CA LEU A 240 -5.11 -10.55 1.15
C LEU A 240 -3.85 -11.35 1.47
N LEU A 241 -2.70 -10.73 1.18
CA LEU A 241 -1.39 -11.23 1.56
C LEU A 241 -0.92 -10.48 2.82
N ALA A 242 -0.84 -11.19 3.94
CA ALA A 242 -0.27 -10.67 5.18
C ALA A 242 1.16 -11.21 5.34
N VAL A 243 2.13 -10.32 5.54
CA VAL A 243 3.55 -10.67 5.67
C VAL A 243 4.10 -10.06 6.95
N SER A 244 4.99 -10.78 7.63
CA SER A 244 5.69 -10.32 8.80
C SER A 244 7.14 -10.76 8.81
N ILE A 245 8.02 -9.81 9.09
CA ILE A 245 9.46 -9.96 9.18
C ILE A 245 9.86 -10.07 10.65
N GLY A 246 10.76 -10.98 10.97
CA GLY A 246 11.27 -11.15 12.32
C GLY A 246 12.64 -11.82 12.39
N PRO A 247 13.15 -12.05 13.62
CA PRO A 247 12.61 -11.59 14.91
C PRO A 247 12.84 -10.09 15.17
N VAL A 248 11.89 -9.40 15.81
CA VAL A 248 11.95 -7.93 16.08
C VAL A 248 12.60 -7.61 17.42
N GLN A 249 11.98 -8.04 18.53
CA GLN A 249 12.39 -7.63 19.87
C GLN A 249 13.81 -8.07 20.23
N PRO A 250 14.22 -9.35 20.03
CA PRO A 250 15.59 -9.77 20.27
C PRO A 250 16.61 -8.98 19.45
N PHE A 251 16.28 -8.65 18.20
CA PHE A 251 17.16 -7.91 17.30
C PHE A 251 17.35 -6.45 17.74
N ILE A 252 16.28 -5.75 18.12
CA ILE A 252 16.36 -4.37 18.60
C ILE A 252 17.09 -4.32 19.95
N ALA A 253 16.68 -5.18 20.89
CA ALA A 253 17.18 -5.21 22.26
C ALA A 253 18.67 -5.58 22.37
N ALA A 254 19.23 -6.27 21.37
CA ALA A 254 20.66 -6.53 21.25
C ALA A 254 21.47 -5.24 20.97
N ALA A 255 21.53 -4.34 21.94
CA ALA A 255 22.12 -3.01 21.84
C ALA A 255 22.91 -2.67 23.12
N ARG A 256 24.08 -2.04 22.96
CA ARG A 256 24.91 -1.56 24.09
C ARG A 256 25.03 -0.03 24.12
N LYS A 257 24.50 0.66 23.10
CA LYS A 257 24.47 2.12 22.96
C LYS A 257 23.15 2.57 22.33
N MET A 258 22.83 3.86 22.42
CA MET A 258 21.69 4.45 21.71
C MET A 258 21.81 4.27 20.18
N ASP A 259 23.01 4.43 19.63
CA ASP A 259 23.25 4.21 18.19
C ASP A 259 22.93 2.77 17.76
N ASP A 260 23.24 1.77 18.61
CA ASP A 260 22.87 0.39 18.33
C ASP A 260 21.34 0.23 18.35
N LEU A 261 20.66 0.84 19.32
CA LEU A 261 19.21 0.77 19.44
C LEU A 261 18.53 1.39 18.21
N TRP A 262 18.96 2.59 17.81
CA TRP A 262 18.52 3.25 16.58
C TRP A 262 18.82 2.38 15.36
N ALA A 263 20.04 1.87 15.21
CA ALA A 263 20.43 1.06 14.06
C ALA A 263 19.59 -0.22 13.95
N GLY A 264 19.25 -0.85 15.08
CA GLY A 264 18.37 -2.02 15.10
C GLY A 264 16.96 -1.69 14.60
N SER A 265 16.36 -0.62 15.12
CA SER A 265 15.03 -0.16 14.70
C SER A 265 15.01 0.27 13.22
N HIS A 266 15.98 1.09 12.83
CA HIS A 266 16.09 1.63 11.49
C HIS A 266 16.37 0.55 10.44
N LEU A 267 17.29 -0.38 10.71
CA LEU A 267 17.60 -1.48 9.80
C LEU A 267 16.39 -2.42 9.62
N LEU A 268 15.61 -2.69 10.67
CA LEU A 268 14.35 -3.43 10.52
C LEU A 268 13.35 -2.66 9.66
N SER A 269 13.24 -1.35 9.84
CA SER A 269 12.38 -0.51 9.01
C SER A 269 12.83 -0.53 7.55
N ARG A 270 14.15 -0.51 7.30
CA ARG A 270 14.73 -0.64 5.95
C ARG A 270 14.47 -2.03 5.35
N LEU A 271 14.62 -3.11 6.12
CA LEU A 271 14.28 -4.47 5.67
C LEU A 271 12.79 -4.58 5.32
N ALA A 272 11.92 -3.98 6.13
CA ALA A 272 10.49 -3.92 5.85
C ALA A 272 10.19 -3.16 4.55
N TRP A 273 10.88 -2.04 4.30
CA TRP A 273 10.79 -1.35 3.02
C TRP A 273 11.25 -2.24 1.86
N GLU A 274 12.40 -2.88 1.94
CA GLU A 274 12.93 -3.72 0.85
C GLU A 274 11.97 -4.88 0.52
N ALA A 275 11.32 -5.45 1.54
CA ALA A 275 10.25 -6.41 1.37
C ALA A 275 9.03 -5.81 0.65
N MET A 276 8.53 -4.66 1.11
CA MET A 276 7.38 -3.96 0.49
C MET A 276 7.68 -3.47 -0.93
N ARG A 277 8.92 -3.00 -1.20
CA ARG A 277 9.37 -2.54 -2.52
C ARG A 277 9.17 -3.62 -3.56
N SER A 278 9.50 -4.86 -3.24
CA SER A 278 9.36 -6.00 -4.15
C SER A 278 7.90 -6.17 -4.61
N VAL A 279 6.92 -5.93 -3.73
CA VAL A 279 5.49 -5.93 -4.09
C VAL A 279 5.12 -4.67 -4.89
N CYS A 280 5.60 -3.50 -4.46
CA CYS A 280 5.34 -2.22 -5.13
C CYS A 280 5.85 -2.22 -6.58
N GLU A 281 6.95 -2.91 -6.85
CA GLU A 281 7.53 -3.02 -8.18
C GLU A 281 6.68 -3.83 -9.16
N GLN A 282 5.89 -4.77 -8.65
CA GLN A 282 4.99 -5.58 -9.46
C GLN A 282 3.60 -4.95 -9.58
N LEU A 283 3.04 -4.48 -8.47
CA LEU A 283 1.62 -4.15 -8.36
C LEU A 283 1.33 -2.67 -8.07
N GLY A 284 2.36 -1.85 -7.85
CA GLY A 284 2.22 -0.47 -7.40
C GLY A 284 2.14 -0.34 -5.87
N PRO A 285 2.48 0.84 -5.32
CA PRO A 285 2.50 1.08 -3.88
C PRO A 285 1.10 1.12 -3.23
N ASP A 286 0.07 1.39 -4.01
CA ASP A 286 -1.34 1.32 -3.61
C ASP A 286 -1.82 -0.10 -3.30
N ALA A 287 -1.11 -1.13 -3.76
CA ALA A 287 -1.40 -2.52 -3.39
C ALA A 287 -1.11 -2.82 -1.91
N ILE A 288 -0.29 -2.01 -1.23
CA ILE A 288 -0.01 -2.15 0.21
C ILE A 288 -1.09 -1.38 1.00
N LEU A 289 -1.98 -2.12 1.66
CA LEU A 289 -3.06 -1.56 2.49
C LEU A 289 -2.53 -1.07 3.84
N PHE A 290 -1.57 -1.79 4.41
CA PHE A 290 -0.92 -1.44 5.65
C PHE A 290 0.56 -1.79 5.55
N PRO A 291 1.49 -0.92 5.98
CA PRO A 291 1.29 0.49 6.36
C PRO A 291 0.95 1.38 5.15
N ARG A 292 0.48 2.61 5.40
CA ARG A 292 0.34 3.61 4.33
C ARG A 292 1.72 4.09 3.87
N LEU A 293 2.04 3.89 2.59
CA LEU A 293 3.36 4.21 2.02
C LEU A 293 3.52 5.66 1.53
N ARG A 294 2.41 6.35 1.26
CA ARG A 294 2.43 7.71 0.69
C ARG A 294 3.11 8.68 1.66
N GLY A 295 4.11 9.41 1.15
CA GLY A 295 4.83 10.44 1.91
C GLY A 295 5.93 9.92 2.82
N ILE A 296 6.20 8.60 2.83
CA ILE A 296 7.35 8.06 3.55
C ILE A 296 8.62 8.36 2.74
N PRO A 297 9.63 9.06 3.30
CA PRO A 297 10.82 9.48 2.57
C PRO A 297 11.54 8.36 1.81
N GLN A 298 11.64 7.18 2.42
CA GLN A 298 12.30 6.04 1.79
C GLN A 298 11.59 5.56 0.51
N VAL A 299 10.27 5.74 0.43
CA VAL A 299 9.43 5.43 -0.74
C VAL A 299 9.65 6.50 -1.82
N ASP A 300 9.75 7.77 -1.41
CA ASP A 300 10.02 8.87 -2.32
C ASP A 300 11.39 8.73 -3.01
N LEU A 301 12.43 8.30 -2.27
CA LEU A 301 13.73 7.96 -2.87
C LEU A 301 13.61 6.87 -3.93
N TRP A 302 12.79 5.83 -3.69
CA TRP A 302 12.55 4.80 -4.70
C TRP A 302 11.81 5.34 -5.92
N LEU A 303 10.80 6.18 -5.71
CA LEU A 303 10.06 6.82 -6.80
C LEU A 303 10.98 7.68 -7.68
N ARG A 304 11.85 8.48 -7.06
CA ARG A 304 12.82 9.34 -7.76
C ARG A 304 13.91 8.50 -8.44
N ASP A 305 14.64 7.70 -7.68
CA ASP A 305 15.90 7.09 -8.12
C ASP A 305 15.70 5.83 -8.96
N GLN A 306 14.71 5.01 -8.64
CA GLN A 306 14.51 3.70 -9.29
C GLN A 306 13.35 3.73 -10.28
N MET A 307 12.24 4.41 -9.94
CA MET A 307 11.12 4.59 -10.86
C MET A 307 11.32 5.80 -11.79
N ASN A 308 12.41 6.54 -11.64
CA ASN A 308 12.80 7.65 -12.52
C ASN A 308 11.68 8.70 -12.64
N LEU A 309 11.05 9.06 -11.51
CA LEU A 309 10.21 10.25 -11.43
C LEU A 309 11.11 11.50 -11.36
N PRO A 310 10.74 12.62 -12.02
CA PRO A 310 11.55 13.82 -12.06
C PRO A 310 11.88 14.40 -10.68
N ASP A 311 13.16 14.73 -10.43
CA ASP A 311 13.64 15.31 -9.17
C ASP A 311 12.83 16.53 -8.71
N LYS A 312 12.42 17.37 -9.67
CA LYS A 312 11.64 18.59 -9.41
C LYS A 312 10.34 18.36 -8.65
N LEU A 313 9.75 17.16 -8.74
CA LEU A 313 8.54 16.82 -7.99
C LEU A 313 8.80 16.69 -6.48
N PHE A 314 10.06 16.47 -6.08
CA PHE A 314 10.46 16.23 -4.70
C PHE A 314 11.16 17.43 -4.05
N ASN A 315 11.30 18.56 -4.75
CA ASN A 315 11.99 19.75 -4.25
C ASN A 315 11.44 20.26 -2.91
N ASP A 316 10.12 20.18 -2.72
CA ASP A 316 9.44 20.67 -1.51
C ASP A 316 9.34 19.62 -0.40
N CYS A 317 9.81 18.38 -0.63
CA CYS A 317 9.77 17.34 0.37
C CYS A 317 10.77 17.60 1.50
N GLU A 318 10.36 17.40 2.76
CA GLU A 318 11.19 17.69 3.94
C GLU A 318 12.50 16.90 3.96
N TRP A 319 12.48 15.65 3.46
CA TRP A 319 13.67 14.81 3.39
C TRP A 319 14.72 15.32 2.40
N ASN A 320 14.34 16.20 1.47
CA ASN A 320 15.25 16.81 0.50
C ASN A 320 15.93 18.08 1.07
N ARG A 321 15.89 18.26 2.39
CA ARG A 321 16.46 19.42 3.10
C ARG A 321 17.43 18.96 4.19
N GLY A 322 18.71 19.27 4.01
CA GLY A 322 19.75 19.07 5.02
C GLY A 322 20.12 17.60 5.27
N ALA A 323 21.40 17.35 5.50
CA ALA A 323 21.96 16.00 5.71
C ALA A 323 22.18 15.64 7.19
N THR A 324 21.53 16.36 8.12
CA THR A 324 21.66 16.07 9.55
C THR A 324 20.80 14.87 9.95
N ASP A 325 21.03 14.33 11.15
CA ASP A 325 20.23 13.25 11.76
C ASP A 325 18.78 13.65 12.08
N ALA A 326 18.45 14.94 12.00
CA ALA A 326 17.08 15.45 12.04
C ALA A 326 16.29 15.18 10.73
N ASN A 327 16.97 14.77 9.66
CA ASN A 327 16.31 14.44 8.40
C ASN A 327 15.36 13.24 8.59
N PRO A 328 14.11 13.30 8.11
CA PRO A 328 13.13 12.24 8.32
C PRO A 328 13.52 10.90 7.66
N LEU A 329 14.55 10.84 6.80
CA LEU A 329 15.15 9.60 6.34
C LEU A 329 15.75 8.76 7.47
N PHE A 330 16.22 9.37 8.57
CA PHE A 330 16.75 8.65 9.74
C PHE A 330 15.64 8.09 10.65
N ALA A 331 14.36 8.32 10.34
CA ALA A 331 13.24 7.80 11.12
C ALA A 331 12.87 6.36 10.71
N ALA A 332 12.74 5.48 11.70
CA ALA A 332 12.21 4.13 11.52
C ALA A 332 10.67 4.17 11.37
N ALA A 333 10.18 4.58 10.20
CA ALA A 333 8.75 4.86 9.96
C ALA A 333 7.92 3.63 9.55
N LEU A 334 8.56 2.57 9.06
CA LEU A 334 7.88 1.36 8.56
C LEU A 334 7.90 0.22 9.59
N PRO A 335 6.74 -0.40 9.89
CA PRO A 335 6.62 -1.56 10.76
C PRO A 335 7.16 -2.83 10.09
N ASN A 336 7.41 -3.87 10.90
CA ASN A 336 7.88 -5.17 10.45
C ASN A 336 6.79 -6.07 9.81
N ARG A 337 5.58 -5.54 9.58
CA ARG A 337 4.46 -6.28 9.00
C ARG A 337 3.77 -5.42 7.95
N PHE A 338 3.26 -6.07 6.92
CA PHE A 338 2.44 -5.41 5.92
C PHE A 338 1.30 -6.30 5.45
N VAL A 339 0.26 -5.67 4.91
CA VAL A 339 -0.92 -6.32 4.32
C VAL A 339 -1.08 -5.76 2.92
N ALA A 340 -1.24 -6.63 1.93
CA ALA A 340 -1.36 -6.25 0.53
C ALA A 340 -2.54 -6.94 -0.15
N VAL A 341 -3.13 -6.27 -1.15
CA VAL A 341 -4.05 -6.90 -2.12
C VAL A 341 -3.22 -7.41 -3.29
N VAL A 342 -3.32 -8.70 -3.58
CA VAL A 342 -2.56 -9.35 -4.65
C VAL A 342 -3.45 -10.23 -5.53
N PRO A 343 -3.07 -10.50 -6.79
CA PRO A 343 -3.69 -11.56 -7.59
C PRO A 343 -3.66 -12.89 -6.83
N ALA A 344 -4.81 -13.56 -6.67
CA ALA A 344 -4.89 -14.76 -5.85
C ALA A 344 -3.96 -15.88 -6.35
N SER A 345 -3.84 -16.04 -7.68
CA SER A 345 -2.96 -17.01 -8.32
C SER A 345 -1.47 -16.77 -8.12
N LYS A 346 -1.05 -15.53 -7.79
CA LYS A 346 0.36 -15.14 -7.61
C LYS A 346 0.76 -14.90 -6.16
N ALA A 347 -0.16 -15.08 -5.20
CA ALA A 347 0.09 -14.73 -3.81
C ALA A 347 1.32 -15.44 -3.22
N GLN A 348 1.47 -16.74 -3.48
CA GLN A 348 2.65 -17.52 -3.04
C GLN A 348 3.94 -17.05 -3.75
N GLU A 349 3.90 -16.88 -5.07
CA GLU A 349 5.06 -16.42 -5.85
C GLU A 349 5.58 -15.06 -5.35
N ILE A 350 4.66 -14.12 -5.10
CA ILE A 350 4.99 -12.80 -4.57
C ILE A 350 5.61 -12.92 -3.17
N ALA A 351 5.05 -13.74 -2.29
CA ALA A 351 5.57 -13.92 -0.93
C ALA A 351 6.98 -14.54 -0.90
N GLU A 352 7.21 -15.56 -1.73
CA GLU A 352 8.52 -16.21 -1.87
C GLU A 352 9.56 -15.26 -2.50
N MET A 353 9.15 -14.45 -3.48
CA MET A 353 9.99 -13.39 -4.02
C MET A 353 10.36 -12.37 -2.94
N VAL A 354 9.40 -11.87 -2.15
CA VAL A 354 9.66 -10.94 -1.04
C VAL A 354 10.75 -11.49 -0.12
N GLN A 355 10.65 -12.77 0.28
CA GLN A 355 11.66 -13.42 1.11
C GLN A 355 13.04 -13.47 0.43
N ARG A 356 13.08 -13.82 -0.87
CA ARG A 356 14.32 -13.90 -1.62
C ARG A 356 15.00 -12.54 -1.75
N GLU A 357 14.26 -11.50 -2.14
CA GLU A 357 14.78 -10.17 -2.40
C GLU A 357 15.29 -9.50 -1.11
N VAL A 358 14.54 -9.57 -0.01
CA VAL A 358 14.98 -8.97 1.27
C VAL A 358 16.23 -9.65 1.82
N ARG A 359 16.33 -10.98 1.68
CA ARG A 359 17.53 -11.73 2.08
C ARG A 359 18.71 -11.41 1.16
N ALA A 360 18.49 -11.33 -0.15
CA ALA A 360 19.52 -10.96 -1.11
C ALA A 360 20.08 -9.55 -0.85
N TRP A 361 19.20 -8.59 -0.53
CA TRP A 361 19.59 -7.24 -0.16
C TRP A 361 20.46 -7.23 1.09
N LEU A 362 20.06 -7.95 2.14
CA LEU A 362 20.85 -8.02 3.38
C LEU A 362 22.19 -8.73 3.17
N GLN A 363 22.22 -9.79 2.36
CA GLN A 363 23.47 -10.49 2.00
C GLN A 363 24.44 -9.55 1.29
N LYS A 364 23.95 -8.73 0.34
CA LYS A 364 24.75 -7.69 -0.33
C LYS A 364 25.31 -6.69 0.69
N ARG A 365 24.49 -6.27 1.66
CA ARG A 365 24.94 -5.38 2.75
C ARG A 365 25.99 -6.04 3.65
N GLY A 366 25.84 -7.33 3.93
CA GLY A 366 26.82 -8.12 4.66
C GLY A 366 28.18 -8.17 3.96
N ILE A 367 28.19 -8.40 2.64
CA ILE A 367 29.42 -8.39 1.82
C ILE A 367 30.10 -7.02 1.90
N GLU A 368 29.34 -5.93 1.77
CA GLU A 368 29.87 -4.57 1.90
C GLU A 368 30.49 -4.33 3.28
N VAL A 369 29.82 -4.76 4.34
CA VAL A 369 30.31 -4.65 5.73
C VAL A 369 31.62 -5.41 5.91
N VAL A 370 31.73 -6.66 5.44
CA VAL A 370 32.99 -7.42 5.51
C VAL A 370 34.11 -6.71 4.74
N SER A 371 33.81 -6.20 3.54
CA SER A 371 34.78 -5.47 2.72
C SER A 371 35.35 -4.25 3.46
N ARG A 372 34.47 -3.47 4.11
CA ARG A 372 34.85 -2.30 4.92
C ARG A 372 35.69 -2.70 6.13
N LEU A 373 35.31 -3.77 6.84
CA LEU A 373 36.05 -4.26 8.01
C LEU A 373 37.46 -4.73 7.63
N LEU A 374 37.60 -5.51 6.55
CA LEU A 374 38.90 -5.99 6.07
C LEU A 374 39.81 -4.83 5.66
N LYS A 375 39.26 -3.86 4.91
CA LYS A 375 40.00 -2.68 4.47
C LYS A 375 40.55 -1.86 5.65
N GLU A 376 39.70 -1.54 6.62
CA GLU A 376 40.12 -0.75 7.80
C GLU A 376 41.08 -1.51 8.71
N ALA A 377 41.00 -2.84 8.75
CA ALA A 377 41.94 -3.68 9.49
C ALA A 377 43.25 -3.95 8.73
N GLY A 378 43.40 -3.46 7.50
CA GLY A 378 44.60 -3.66 6.68
C GLY A 378 44.79 -5.09 6.19
N PHE A 379 43.70 -5.85 6.03
CA PHE A 379 43.70 -7.16 5.37
C PHE A 379 43.40 -7.03 3.87
N ASP A 380 43.77 -8.06 3.11
CA ASP A 380 43.44 -8.16 1.70
C ASP A 380 41.94 -8.48 1.53
N VAL A 381 41.20 -7.53 0.95
CA VAL A 381 39.75 -7.62 0.77
C VAL A 381 39.35 -8.74 -0.21
N GLU A 382 40.20 -9.04 -1.19
CA GLU A 382 39.92 -10.01 -2.25
C GLU A 382 40.33 -11.43 -1.85
N ASN A 383 41.44 -11.56 -1.12
CA ASN A 383 42.00 -12.88 -0.77
C ASN A 383 41.62 -13.40 0.63
N THR A 384 40.93 -12.60 1.45
CA THR A 384 40.50 -13.03 2.80
C THR A 384 39.05 -13.50 2.81
N ALA A 385 38.80 -14.75 2.40
CA ALA A 385 37.45 -15.31 2.20
C ALA A 385 36.68 -15.64 3.49
N THR A 386 37.36 -16.09 4.56
CA THR A 386 36.76 -16.60 5.80
C THR A 386 35.59 -15.76 6.36
N PRO A 387 35.73 -14.43 6.56
CA PRO A 387 34.65 -13.63 7.13
C PRO A 387 33.45 -13.45 6.19
N TYR A 388 33.64 -13.52 4.87
CA TYR A 388 32.54 -13.52 3.90
C TYR A 388 31.72 -14.80 3.99
N ASP A 389 32.38 -15.95 4.10
CA ASP A 389 31.70 -17.24 4.26
C ASP A 389 30.91 -17.28 5.58
N GLN A 390 31.50 -16.80 6.68
CA GLN A 390 30.81 -16.67 7.96
C GLN A 390 29.61 -15.72 7.85
N MET A 391 29.78 -14.53 7.26
CA MET A 391 28.70 -13.57 7.06
C MET A 391 27.53 -14.21 6.29
N LYS A 392 27.83 -14.87 5.16
CA LYS A 392 26.82 -15.54 4.34
C LYS A 392 26.06 -16.63 5.11
N GLN A 393 26.79 -17.49 5.82
CA GLN A 393 26.22 -18.57 6.62
C GLN A 393 25.35 -18.05 7.77
N GLN A 394 25.83 -17.06 8.52
CA GLN A 394 25.13 -16.51 9.68
C GLN A 394 23.87 -15.72 9.28
N LEU A 395 23.83 -15.14 8.07
CA LEU A 395 22.66 -14.43 7.55
C LEU A 395 21.66 -15.33 6.79
N ALA A 396 21.95 -16.60 6.56
CA ALA A 396 21.15 -17.45 5.67
C ALA A 396 19.66 -17.53 6.07
N GLY A 397 19.38 -17.56 7.38
CA GLY A 397 18.03 -17.61 7.94
C GLY A 397 17.38 -16.26 8.23
N PHE A 398 18.14 -15.15 8.13
CA PHE A 398 17.66 -13.83 8.55
C PHE A 398 17.47 -12.88 7.33
N PRO A 399 16.39 -12.09 7.31
CA PRO A 399 15.27 -12.15 8.24
C PRO A 399 14.41 -13.41 8.02
N GLU A 400 13.68 -13.79 9.06
CA GLU A 400 12.54 -14.69 8.92
C GLU A 400 11.40 -13.92 8.26
N VAL A 401 10.79 -14.52 7.24
CA VAL A 401 9.65 -13.95 6.53
C VAL A 401 8.49 -14.94 6.64
N HIS A 402 7.52 -14.59 7.46
CA HIS A 402 6.29 -15.35 7.64
C HIS A 402 5.19 -14.69 6.83
N TRP A 403 4.38 -15.49 6.12
CA TRP A 403 3.30 -14.96 5.31
C TRP A 403 2.06 -15.85 5.36
N ALA A 404 0.91 -15.25 5.06
CA ALA A 404 -0.36 -15.93 4.85
C ALA A 404 -1.12 -15.25 3.72
N ALA A 405 -1.83 -16.03 2.91
CA ALA A 405 -2.68 -15.52 1.84
C ALA A 405 -4.10 -16.06 2.02
N VAL A 406 -5.10 -15.17 2.05
CA VAL A 406 -6.51 -15.54 2.12
C VAL A 406 -7.23 -14.99 0.89
N PRO A 407 -7.72 -15.87 0.00
CA PRO A 407 -8.40 -15.43 -1.21
C PRO A 407 -9.84 -15.01 -0.91
N PHE A 408 -10.30 -13.95 -1.57
CA PHE A 408 -11.71 -13.55 -1.55
C PHE A 408 -12.63 -14.56 -2.24
N SER A 409 -12.08 -15.51 -3.00
CA SER A 409 -12.84 -16.61 -3.61
C SER A 409 -13.51 -17.54 -2.57
N LEU A 410 -13.19 -17.41 -1.28
CA LEU A 410 -13.94 -18.02 -0.18
C LEU A 410 -15.35 -17.42 0.00
N ILE A 411 -15.62 -16.30 -0.67
CA ILE A 411 -16.89 -15.60 -0.74
C ILE A 411 -17.38 -15.69 -2.18
N ALA A 412 -18.39 -16.51 -2.44
CA ALA A 412 -18.90 -16.68 -3.80
C ALA A 412 -20.15 -15.81 -4.02
N PRO A 413 -20.12 -14.79 -4.90
CA PRO A 413 -21.31 -14.06 -5.28
C PRO A 413 -22.17 -14.92 -6.21
N ARG A 414 -23.41 -15.20 -5.82
CA ARG A 414 -24.37 -15.92 -6.68
C ARG A 414 -24.82 -15.06 -7.84
N ASN A 415 -24.96 -13.75 -7.62
CA ASN A 415 -25.14 -12.78 -8.69
C ASN A 415 -23.78 -12.30 -9.22
N LYS A 416 -23.24 -13.00 -10.23
CA LYS A 416 -21.94 -12.66 -10.83
C LYS A 416 -21.90 -11.28 -11.49
N GLY A 417 -23.02 -10.81 -12.05
CA GLY A 417 -23.08 -9.55 -12.79
C GLY A 417 -23.01 -8.31 -11.89
N LYS A 418 -23.59 -8.37 -10.69
CA LYS A 418 -23.59 -7.28 -9.70
C LYS A 418 -22.68 -7.54 -8.51
N GLN A 419 -22.09 -8.73 -8.41
CA GLN A 419 -21.26 -9.17 -7.28
C GLN A 419 -22.03 -9.15 -5.95
N THR A 420 -23.27 -9.65 -5.93
CA THR A 420 -24.15 -9.69 -4.75
C THR A 420 -24.68 -11.11 -4.46
N ASP A 421 -25.50 -11.25 -3.41
CA ASP A 421 -26.04 -12.53 -2.91
C ASP A 421 -24.91 -13.51 -2.55
N LEU A 422 -24.23 -13.20 -1.44
CA LEU A 422 -22.98 -13.83 -1.06
C LEU A 422 -23.19 -15.20 -0.40
N ASP A 423 -22.48 -16.20 -0.90
CA ASP A 423 -22.26 -17.47 -0.21
C ASP A 423 -20.97 -17.40 0.59
N THR A 424 -21.10 -17.48 1.92
CA THR A 424 -19.98 -17.41 2.88
C THR A 424 -19.63 -18.76 3.49
N SER A 425 -20.16 -19.89 2.97
CA SER A 425 -19.95 -21.21 3.58
C SER A 425 -18.48 -21.62 3.59
N ALA A 426 -17.74 -21.36 2.51
CA ALA A 426 -16.30 -21.68 2.44
C ALA A 426 -15.48 -20.80 3.40
N LEU A 427 -15.77 -19.50 3.48
CA LEU A 427 -15.14 -18.60 4.45
C LEU A 427 -15.41 -19.05 5.89
N SER A 428 -16.65 -19.37 6.22
CA SER A 428 -17.05 -19.87 7.54
C SER A 428 -16.31 -21.17 7.91
N ALA A 429 -16.24 -22.13 6.98
CA ALA A 429 -15.49 -23.38 7.17
C ALA A 429 -13.98 -23.15 7.39
N ALA A 430 -13.37 -22.20 6.67
CA ALA A 430 -11.96 -21.87 6.83
C ALA A 430 -11.66 -21.17 8.17
N MET A 431 -12.62 -20.41 8.70
CA MET A 431 -12.49 -19.75 10.01
C MET A 431 -12.73 -20.72 11.18
N ALA A 432 -13.58 -21.73 11.01
CA ALA A 432 -14.05 -22.61 12.08
C ALA A 432 -12.95 -23.18 13.01
N PRO A 433 -11.80 -23.69 12.52
CA PRO A 433 -10.73 -24.20 13.37
C PRO A 433 -10.16 -23.18 14.36
N PHE A 434 -10.15 -21.89 13.99
CA PHE A 434 -9.61 -20.82 14.83
C PHE A 434 -10.60 -20.30 15.87
N PHE A 435 -11.88 -20.69 15.76
CA PHE A 435 -12.96 -20.29 16.66
C PHE A 435 -13.51 -21.45 17.49
N GLY A 436 -13.06 -22.70 17.24
CA GLY A 436 -13.53 -23.87 17.96
C GLY A 436 -15.00 -24.21 17.69
N VAL A 437 -15.49 -23.91 16.49
CA VAL A 437 -16.86 -24.21 16.04
C VAL A 437 -16.86 -25.27 14.94
N GLU A 438 -18.01 -25.87 14.66
CA GLU A 438 -18.14 -26.80 13.53
C GLU A 438 -18.05 -26.07 12.18
N ALA A 439 -17.56 -26.77 11.15
CA ALA A 439 -17.42 -26.21 9.81
C ALA A 439 -18.79 -25.72 9.27
N GLY A 440 -18.83 -24.45 8.85
CA GLY A 440 -20.04 -23.81 8.34
C GLY A 440 -20.84 -23.04 9.39
N GLN A 441 -20.58 -23.20 10.69
CA GLN A 441 -21.21 -22.37 11.72
C GLN A 441 -20.67 -20.93 11.71
N PRO A 442 -21.54 -19.90 11.75
CA PRO A 442 -21.08 -18.51 11.80
C PRO A 442 -20.13 -18.24 12.97
N CYS A 443 -19.00 -17.61 12.71
CA CYS A 443 -18.01 -17.21 13.70
C CYS A 443 -17.37 -15.86 13.37
N GLY A 444 -16.66 -15.27 14.33
CA GLY A 444 -16.03 -13.95 14.18
C GLY A 444 -17.01 -12.88 13.69
N PHE A 445 -16.61 -12.11 12.67
CA PHE A 445 -17.46 -11.09 12.04
C PHE A 445 -18.78 -11.65 11.51
N LEU A 446 -18.78 -12.88 10.98
CA LEU A 446 -19.98 -13.51 10.41
C LEU A 446 -21.05 -13.82 11.49
N ASN A 447 -20.69 -13.83 12.77
CA ASN A 447 -21.64 -14.03 13.88
C ASN A 447 -22.08 -12.71 14.55
N THR A 448 -21.66 -11.56 14.03
CA THR A 448 -22.04 -10.26 14.61
C THR A 448 -23.50 -9.93 14.31
N PRO A 449 -24.21 -9.24 15.23
CA PRO A 449 -25.58 -8.78 14.96
C PRO A 449 -25.68 -7.90 13.70
N ALA A 450 -24.66 -7.08 13.44
CA ALA A 450 -24.59 -6.23 12.25
C ALA A 450 -24.60 -7.06 10.96
N TRP A 451 -23.72 -8.06 10.83
CA TRP A 451 -23.69 -8.92 9.64
C TRP A 451 -24.97 -9.75 9.49
N GLN A 452 -25.53 -10.25 10.59
CA GLN A 452 -26.79 -11.03 10.52
C GLN A 452 -27.95 -10.23 9.91
N THR A 453 -27.94 -8.91 10.11
CA THR A 453 -28.90 -7.97 9.49
C THR A 453 -28.50 -7.62 8.06
N LEU A 454 -27.23 -7.35 7.78
CA LEU A 454 -26.75 -6.84 6.49
C LEU A 454 -26.42 -7.94 5.46
N ARG A 455 -26.45 -9.23 5.82
CA ARG A 455 -26.07 -10.33 4.91
C ARG A 455 -27.00 -10.56 3.72
N LYS A 456 -28.18 -9.94 3.70
CA LYS A 456 -29.17 -10.05 2.60
C LYS A 456 -29.49 -8.66 2.05
N GLU A 457 -30.03 -8.66 0.83
CA GLU A 457 -30.60 -7.45 0.25
C GLU A 457 -31.70 -6.87 1.15
N ILE A 458 -31.66 -5.56 1.35
CA ILE A 458 -32.68 -4.80 2.08
C ILE A 458 -33.61 -4.16 1.05
N ASP A 459 -34.81 -4.75 0.92
CA ASP A 459 -35.92 -4.29 0.07
C ASP A 459 -37.07 -3.80 0.97
N TRP A 460 -37.58 -2.60 0.69
CA TRP A 460 -38.67 -1.98 1.46
C TRP A 460 -40.07 -2.36 0.97
N GLY A 461 -40.17 -3.12 -0.13
CA GLY A 461 -41.44 -3.61 -0.68
C GLY A 461 -42.29 -2.55 -1.41
N ASP A 462 -41.79 -1.31 -1.52
CA ASP A 462 -42.40 -0.20 -2.25
C ASP A 462 -41.67 0.10 -3.58
N GLY A 463 -40.78 -0.81 -4.00
CA GLY A 463 -39.90 -0.63 -5.16
C GLY A 463 -38.55 0.01 -4.82
N THR A 464 -38.31 0.38 -3.56
CA THR A 464 -37.03 0.93 -3.09
C THR A 464 -36.08 -0.18 -2.62
N ARG A 465 -34.89 -0.20 -3.21
CA ARG A 465 -33.77 -1.06 -2.77
C ARG A 465 -32.71 -0.21 -2.08
N PHE A 466 -32.25 -0.67 -0.91
CA PHE A 466 -31.39 0.11 -0.03
C PHE A 466 -29.95 -0.42 0.05
N PHE A 467 -29.79 -1.74 0.09
CA PHE A 467 -28.47 -2.34 0.31
C PHE A 467 -28.43 -3.75 -0.25
N ALA A 468 -27.34 -4.11 -0.91
CA ALA A 468 -27.02 -5.49 -1.26
C ALA A 468 -25.52 -5.72 -1.03
N PRO A 469 -25.13 -6.65 -0.13
CA PRO A 469 -23.73 -6.83 0.22
C PRO A 469 -22.94 -7.40 -0.96
N ASN A 470 -21.73 -6.88 -1.16
CA ASN A 470 -20.74 -7.42 -2.08
C ASN A 470 -19.53 -7.98 -1.30
N PRO A 471 -18.61 -8.74 -1.95
CA PRO A 471 -17.50 -9.38 -1.25
C PRO A 471 -16.60 -8.42 -0.45
N GLY A 472 -16.49 -7.15 -0.84
CA GLY A 472 -15.70 -6.15 -0.11
C GLY A 472 -16.18 -5.93 1.33
N VAL A 473 -17.49 -6.06 1.63
CA VAL A 473 -18.05 -5.91 2.99
C VAL A 473 -17.43 -6.88 3.98
N LEU A 474 -16.98 -8.03 3.47
CA LEU A 474 -16.41 -9.10 4.27
C LEU A 474 -14.90 -8.97 4.48
N TYR A 475 -14.29 -7.84 4.09
CA TYR A 475 -12.89 -7.53 4.43
C TYR A 475 -12.54 -7.81 5.90
N PRO A 476 -13.35 -7.41 6.92
CA PRO A 476 -13.04 -7.72 8.32
C PRO A 476 -12.89 -9.23 8.61
N ALA A 477 -13.72 -10.06 7.98
CA ALA A 477 -13.67 -11.52 8.14
C ALA A 477 -12.44 -12.13 7.42
N VAL A 478 -12.16 -11.66 6.20
CA VAL A 478 -10.98 -12.10 5.42
C VAL A 478 -9.69 -11.69 6.12
N TYR A 479 -9.63 -10.46 6.65
CA TYR A 479 -8.50 -9.94 7.39
C TYR A 479 -8.25 -10.69 8.71
N ASP A 480 -9.29 -10.93 9.51
CA ASP A 480 -9.17 -11.72 10.75
C ASP A 480 -8.67 -13.15 10.46
N LEU A 481 -9.18 -13.79 9.40
CA LEU A 481 -8.67 -15.09 8.96
C LEU A 481 -7.19 -15.01 8.55
N ALA A 482 -6.78 -13.98 7.80
CA ALA A 482 -5.40 -13.79 7.38
C ALA A 482 -4.44 -13.62 8.57
N GLU A 483 -4.84 -12.84 9.58
CA GLU A 483 -4.06 -12.64 10.81
C GLU A 483 -3.91 -13.94 11.60
N ARG A 484 -4.98 -14.72 11.73
CA ARG A 484 -4.96 -16.01 12.45
C ARG A 484 -4.10 -17.05 11.74
N VAL A 485 -4.22 -17.15 10.42
CA VAL A 485 -3.38 -18.03 9.60
C VAL A 485 -1.92 -17.60 9.68
N LEU A 486 -1.62 -16.30 9.63
CA LEU A 486 -0.25 -15.78 9.80
C LEU A 486 0.31 -16.12 11.18
N ALA A 487 -0.48 -16.00 12.24
CA ALA A 487 -0.08 -16.38 13.58
C ALA A 487 0.21 -17.90 13.69
N ALA A 488 -0.62 -18.73 13.06
CA ALA A 488 -0.38 -20.17 12.98
C ALA A 488 0.90 -20.50 12.19
N ALA A 489 1.13 -19.84 11.06
CA ALA A 489 2.36 -20.00 10.26
C ALA A 489 3.62 -19.65 11.08
N LYS A 490 3.59 -18.55 11.83
CA LYS A 490 4.67 -18.17 12.77
C LYS A 490 4.92 -19.21 13.86
N SER A 491 3.85 -19.87 14.31
CA SER A 491 3.91 -20.84 15.41
C SER A 491 4.44 -22.21 14.94
N ALA A 492 4.26 -22.53 13.66
CA ALA A 492 4.74 -23.78 13.06
C ALA A 492 6.27 -23.89 12.96
N ARG A 493 7.01 -22.77 13.13
CA ARG A 493 8.48 -22.64 13.22
C ARG A 493 9.28 -23.72 12.46
N SER A 494 9.74 -23.44 11.25
CA SER A 494 10.84 -24.19 10.65
C SER A 494 12.16 -23.76 11.31
N PHE A 495 12.61 -24.51 12.33
CA PHE A 495 13.90 -24.25 12.98
C PHE A 495 15.02 -25.01 12.27
N ASP A 496 15.86 -24.28 11.54
CA ASP A 496 17.09 -24.80 10.96
C ASP A 496 18.28 -24.41 11.86
N GLN A 497 18.84 -25.39 12.58
CA GLN A 497 20.00 -25.16 13.44
C GLN A 497 21.26 -24.95 12.59
N SER A 498 22.01 -23.87 12.84
CA SER A 498 23.36 -23.69 12.30
C SER A 498 24.42 -24.03 13.34
N GLU A 499 25.50 -24.70 12.91
CA GLU A 499 26.65 -24.98 13.78
C GLU A 499 27.43 -23.67 14.03
N GLN A 500 27.78 -23.40 15.30
CA GLN A 500 28.56 -22.22 15.71
C GLN A 500 29.73 -22.66 16.60
N LYS A 501 30.97 -22.30 16.25
CA LYS A 501 32.19 -22.80 16.91
C LYS A 501 32.86 -21.75 17.78
N GLY A 502 33.57 -22.22 18.81
CA GLY A 502 34.36 -21.36 19.70
C GLY A 502 33.52 -20.37 20.51
N TRP A 503 34.11 -19.22 20.83
CA TRP A 503 33.47 -18.19 21.64
C TRP A 503 32.46 -17.37 20.85
N ARG A 504 31.38 -16.94 21.54
CA ARG A 504 30.30 -16.16 20.95
C ARG A 504 30.64 -14.69 20.79
N ASP A 505 29.84 -14.03 19.96
CA ASP A 505 29.93 -12.60 19.72
C ASP A 505 29.67 -11.79 20.99
N SER A 506 30.13 -10.55 20.97
CA SER A 506 30.08 -9.68 22.14
C SER A 506 28.75 -8.97 22.31
N LEU A 507 27.87 -8.94 21.31
CA LEU A 507 26.66 -8.12 21.35
C LEU A 507 25.41 -8.93 21.68
N THR A 508 25.19 -10.05 20.98
CA THR A 508 24.06 -10.97 21.20
C THR A 508 24.47 -12.17 22.05
N GLY A 509 25.72 -12.65 21.91
CA GLY A 509 26.16 -13.88 22.53
C GLY A 509 25.60 -15.15 21.88
N GLU A 510 24.97 -15.04 20.70
CA GLU A 510 24.24 -16.15 20.06
C GLU A 510 25.09 -16.90 19.02
N ILE A 511 25.87 -16.17 18.22
CA ILE A 511 26.64 -16.70 17.09
C ILE A 511 28.14 -16.52 17.31
N GLU A 512 28.96 -17.24 16.54
CA GLU A 512 30.41 -17.02 16.52
C GLU A 512 30.75 -15.65 15.88
N TRP A 513 31.86 -15.04 16.28
CA TRP A 513 32.29 -13.75 15.73
C TRP A 513 33.01 -13.92 14.37
N LEU A 514 32.96 -12.88 13.53
CA LEU A 514 33.61 -12.90 12.21
C LEU A 514 35.13 -12.83 12.34
N THR A 515 35.85 -13.77 11.73
CA THR A 515 37.30 -13.90 11.82
C THR A 515 37.96 -14.06 10.45
N THR A 516 39.22 -13.67 10.33
CA THR A 516 40.05 -13.98 9.16
C THR A 516 40.62 -15.39 9.23
N ASP A 517 40.77 -15.94 10.44
CA ASP A 517 41.25 -17.29 10.71
C ASP A 517 40.35 -18.00 11.74
N ARG A 518 39.79 -19.15 11.35
CA ARG A 518 38.90 -19.99 12.17
C ARG A 518 39.54 -20.44 13.48
N ALA A 519 40.86 -20.63 13.53
CA ALA A 519 41.57 -21.04 14.75
C ALA A 519 41.43 -20.00 15.86
N GLN A 520 41.26 -18.72 15.51
CA GLN A 520 41.10 -17.64 16.48
C GLN A 520 39.81 -17.78 17.32
N LEU A 521 38.79 -18.48 16.82
CA LEU A 521 37.53 -18.70 17.53
C LEU A 521 37.72 -19.44 18.86
N ALA A 522 38.78 -20.25 19.00
CA ALA A 522 39.11 -20.95 20.23
C ALA A 522 39.75 -20.05 21.31
N VAL A 523 40.26 -18.87 20.94
CA VAL A 523 41.00 -17.98 21.84
C VAL A 523 40.04 -17.25 22.79
N PRO A 524 40.23 -17.35 24.12
CA PRO A 524 39.32 -16.75 25.08
C PRO A 524 39.35 -15.21 25.06
N PRO A 525 38.23 -14.55 25.43
CA PRO A 525 38.19 -13.11 25.64
C PRO A 525 39.35 -12.63 26.53
N GLY A 526 39.94 -11.48 26.21
CA GLY A 526 41.10 -10.92 26.94
C GLY A 526 42.47 -11.46 26.49
N SER A 527 42.53 -12.63 25.85
CA SER A 527 43.78 -13.20 25.29
C SER A 527 43.93 -13.01 23.78
N ARG A 528 42.90 -12.48 23.12
CA ARG A 528 42.86 -12.26 21.66
C ARG A 528 43.80 -11.12 21.26
N LYS A 529 44.69 -11.40 20.32
CA LYS A 529 45.64 -10.44 19.73
C LYS A 529 45.61 -10.61 18.21
N ASP A 530 45.79 -9.51 17.49
CA ASP A 530 45.91 -9.49 16.02
C ASP A 530 44.72 -10.12 15.26
N THR A 531 43.52 -10.04 15.84
CA THR A 531 42.26 -10.43 15.18
C THR A 531 41.72 -9.28 14.32
N LEU A 532 40.80 -9.60 13.39
CA LEU A 532 40.02 -8.61 12.64
C LEU A 532 39.52 -7.48 13.53
N TRP A 533 38.82 -7.85 14.61
CA TRP A 533 38.18 -6.88 15.50
C TRP A 533 39.18 -6.09 16.35
N THR A 534 40.30 -6.67 16.77
CA THR A 534 41.33 -5.88 17.48
C THR A 534 41.93 -4.80 16.61
N LYS A 535 42.10 -5.04 15.30
CA LYS A 535 42.59 -4.05 14.34
C LYS A 535 41.53 -2.98 14.05
N VAL A 536 40.29 -3.39 13.79
CA VAL A 536 39.16 -2.46 13.59
C VAL A 536 38.97 -1.57 14.82
N ALA A 537 39.06 -2.10 16.04
CA ALA A 537 38.90 -1.30 17.25
C ALA A 537 39.99 -0.22 17.43
N VAL A 538 41.17 -0.41 16.82
CA VAL A 538 42.24 0.60 16.80
C VAL A 538 42.02 1.60 15.67
N ALA A 539 41.72 1.13 14.46
CA ALA A 539 41.57 1.98 13.27
C ALA A 539 40.27 2.81 13.28
N LYS A 540 39.17 2.21 13.72
CA LYS A 540 37.81 2.79 13.75
C LYS A 540 37.09 2.44 15.06
N PRO A 541 37.39 3.14 16.18
CA PRO A 541 36.77 2.87 17.48
C PRO A 541 35.24 3.02 17.54
N SER A 542 34.65 3.74 16.57
CA SER A 542 33.19 3.83 16.41
C SER A 542 32.56 2.50 16.00
N TRP A 543 33.29 1.69 15.22
CA TRP A 543 32.82 0.40 14.69
C TRP A 543 33.05 -0.79 15.63
N ALA A 544 34.04 -0.72 16.52
CA ALA A 544 34.23 -1.73 17.57
C ALA A 544 34.97 -1.13 18.76
N LYS A 545 34.51 -1.45 19.98
CA LYS A 545 35.23 -1.11 21.20
C LYS A 545 36.42 -2.05 21.41
N LYS A 546 37.39 -1.62 22.23
CA LYS A 546 38.47 -2.49 22.69
C LYS A 546 37.91 -3.77 23.32
N GLY A 547 38.33 -4.92 22.78
CA GLY A 547 37.93 -6.26 23.25
C GLY A 547 36.63 -6.79 22.63
N GLU A 548 35.89 -5.97 21.89
CA GLU A 548 34.65 -6.37 21.24
C GLU A 548 34.91 -7.20 19.98
N HIS A 549 34.17 -8.29 19.80
CA HIS A 549 34.21 -9.14 18.61
C HIS A 549 32.78 -9.46 18.20
N LEU A 550 32.40 -9.17 16.95
CA LEU A 550 31.00 -9.19 16.52
C LEU A 550 30.76 -10.28 15.46
N GLY A 551 29.57 -10.87 15.48
CA GLY A 551 29.07 -11.72 14.40
C GLY A 551 28.43 -10.89 13.29
N ALA A 552 27.83 -11.55 12.31
CA ALA A 552 27.26 -10.94 11.11
C ALA A 552 26.27 -9.79 11.38
N LEU A 553 25.14 -10.08 12.05
CA LEU A 553 24.10 -9.08 12.29
C LEU A 553 24.60 -7.95 13.20
N SER A 554 25.36 -8.29 14.22
CA SER A 554 26.00 -7.34 15.14
C SER A 554 26.96 -6.40 14.40
N ALA A 555 27.74 -6.90 13.44
CA ALA A 555 28.62 -6.11 12.59
C ALA A 555 27.84 -5.17 11.67
N ILE A 556 26.80 -5.68 10.99
CA ILE A 556 25.93 -4.85 10.13
C ILE A 556 25.29 -3.74 10.95
N LYS A 557 24.71 -4.08 12.11
CA LYS A 557 24.07 -3.12 13.01
C LYS A 557 25.05 -2.03 13.46
N ARG A 558 26.30 -2.38 13.72
CA ARG A 558 27.32 -1.45 14.19
C ARG A 558 27.84 -0.50 13.10
N LEU A 559 27.88 -0.96 11.85
CA LEU A 559 28.28 -0.14 10.70
C LEU A 559 27.10 0.61 10.07
N TRP A 560 25.86 0.24 10.39
CA TRP A 560 24.65 0.80 9.80
C TRP A 560 24.57 2.34 9.87
N PRO A 561 24.88 3.02 11.00
CA PRO A 561 24.86 4.49 11.03
C PRO A 561 25.80 5.14 10.00
N THR A 562 27.01 4.61 9.85
CA THR A 562 27.98 5.13 8.86
C THR A 562 27.49 4.86 7.44
N ILE A 563 27.04 3.65 7.15
CA ILE A 563 26.56 3.27 5.82
C ILE A 563 25.34 4.09 5.42
N PHE A 564 24.40 4.27 6.34
CA PHE A 564 23.17 4.99 6.06
C PHE A 564 23.40 6.50 5.91
N ALA A 565 24.25 7.11 6.74
CA ALA A 565 24.63 8.50 6.56
C ALA A 565 25.24 8.75 5.16
N GLU A 566 26.13 7.87 4.69
CA GLU A 566 26.68 7.95 3.34
C GLU A 566 25.63 7.73 2.23
N GLU A 567 24.55 6.98 2.50
CA GLU A 567 23.43 6.85 1.57
C GLU A 567 22.62 8.14 1.49
N VAL A 568 22.35 8.77 2.64
CA VAL A 568 21.62 10.05 2.70
C VAL A 568 22.43 11.16 2.03
N ASP A 569 23.73 11.25 2.29
CA ASP A 569 24.64 12.24 1.67
C ASP A 569 24.73 12.12 0.15
N LYS A 570 24.43 10.94 -0.42
CA LYS A 570 24.37 10.74 -1.88
C LYS A 570 22.99 11.01 -2.45
N ALA A 571 21.96 10.91 -1.61
CA ALA A 571 20.57 11.02 -2.01
C ALA A 571 20.08 12.47 -2.01
N ILE A 572 20.65 13.32 -1.15
CA ILE A 572 20.41 14.77 -1.05
C ILE A 572 21.53 15.49 -1.80
#